data_AF-A0A956NKI3-F1
#
_entry.id   AF-A0A956NKI3-F1
#
_cell.length_a   1.000
_cell.length_b   1.000
_cell.length_c   1.000
_cell.angle_alpha   90.00
_cell.angle_beta   90.00
_cell.angle_gamma   90.00
#
_symmetry.space_group_name_H-M   'P 1'
#
loop_
_entity.id
_entity.type
_entity.pdbx_description
1 polymer ?
#
loop_
_entity_poly.entity_id
_entity_poly.type
_entity_poly.pdbx_seq_one_letter_code
_entity_poly.pdbx_strand_id
1 'polypeptide(L)'
;MRRATPLPRQLSLGALVPRLLLLLALGALLAWGFVYDSTDFWWDEITSLEGYALLGFRAIVSTYDQPNNHVLFNLVDRVLLRLLGVRDLTAAMDHVEALRWG
;
A
#
# COMPACT_ATOMS: atom_id res chain seq x y z
N MET A 1 -3.64 39.52 -43.80
CA MET A 1 -2.46 38.87 -43.18
C MET A 1 -2.88 37.50 -42.65
N ARG A 2 -2.43 36.39 -43.25
CA ARG A 2 -2.67 35.03 -42.72
C ARG A 2 -1.57 34.69 -41.73
N ARG A 3 -1.92 34.44 -40.45
CA ARG A 3 -0.96 33.90 -39.47
C ARG A 3 -0.64 32.46 -39.84
N ALA A 4 0.64 32.13 -39.98
CA ALA A 4 1.09 30.76 -40.15
C ALA A 4 0.73 29.95 -38.89
N THR A 5 0.06 28.82 -39.07
CA THR A 5 -0.24 27.86 -38.00
C THR A 5 1.08 27.19 -37.58
N PRO A 6 1.44 27.18 -36.29
CA PRO A 6 2.64 26.50 -35.85
C PRO A 6 2.51 24.99 -36.09
N LEU A 7 3.56 24.38 -36.65
CA LEU A 7 3.63 22.93 -36.85
C LEU A 7 3.59 22.21 -35.50
N PRO A 8 2.93 21.04 -35.42
CA PRO A 8 2.88 20.26 -34.19
C PRO A 8 4.30 19.87 -33.77
N ARG A 9 4.58 20.03 -32.47
CA ARG A 9 5.89 19.74 -31.88
C ARG A 9 6.19 18.25 -32.08
N GLN A 10 7.09 17.94 -33.01
CA GLN A 10 7.54 16.57 -33.24
C GLN A 10 8.25 16.07 -31.97
N LEU A 11 7.74 14.99 -31.40
CA LEU A 11 8.39 14.31 -30.30
C LEU A 11 9.65 13.62 -30.85
N SER A 12 10.82 14.03 -30.38
CA SER A 12 12.05 13.34 -30.71
C SER A 12 12.05 11.95 -30.10
N LEU A 13 12.64 10.97 -30.77
CA LEU A 13 12.84 9.62 -30.25
C LEU A 13 13.48 9.64 -28.84
N GLY A 14 14.41 10.58 -28.61
CA GLY A 14 15.04 10.77 -27.29
C GLY A 14 14.07 11.19 -26.18
N ALA A 15 12.96 11.86 -26.48
CA ALA A 15 11.93 12.21 -25.50
C ALA A 15 10.91 11.07 -25.27
N LEU A 16 10.83 10.09 -26.18
CA LEU A 16 9.91 8.94 -26.08
C LEU A 16 10.48 7.82 -25.20
N VAL A 17 11.77 7.53 -25.31
CA VAL A 17 12.44 6.49 -24.52
C VAL A 17 12.20 6.62 -23.00
N PRO A 18 12.44 7.77 -22.35
CA PRO A 18 12.23 7.90 -20.90
C PRO A 18 10.75 7.74 -20.50
N ARG A 19 9.81 8.13 -21.37
CA ARG A 19 8.37 7.94 -21.11
C ARG A 19 7.97 6.48 -21.20
N LEU A 20 8.49 5.75 -22.18
CA LEU A 20 8.26 4.31 -22.31
C LEU A 20 8.85 3.56 -21.11
N LEU A 21 10.06 3.91 -20.67
CA LEU A 21 10.66 3.34 -19.46
C LEU A 21 9.83 3.63 -18.22
N LEU A 22 9.31 4.86 -18.07
CA LEU A 22 8.42 5.20 -16.96
C LEU A 22 7.12 4.39 -16.99
N LEU A 23 6.50 4.24 -18.16
CA LEU A 23 5.29 3.44 -18.31
C LEU A 23 5.54 1.96 -18.01
N LEU A 24 6.68 1.43 -18.43
CA LEU A 24 7.08 0.05 -18.12
C LEU A 24 7.33 -0.13 -16.61
N ALA A 25 8.03 0.81 -15.98
CA ALA A 25 8.27 0.77 -14.54
C ALA A 25 6.95 0.84 -13.74
N LEU A 26 6.04 1.73 -14.15
CA LEU A 26 4.72 1.83 -13.54
C LEU A 26 3.90 0.56 -13.77
N GLY A 27 3.91 0.01 -14.97
CA GLY A 27 3.23 -1.25 -15.29
C GLY A 27 3.75 -2.43 -14.46
N ALA A 28 5.07 -2.53 -14.29
CA ALA A 28 5.69 -3.55 -13.45
C ALA A 28 5.31 -3.39 -11.98
N LEU A 29 5.30 -2.15 -11.46
CA LEU A 29 4.88 -1.87 -10.09
C LEU A 29 3.41 -2.24 -9.84
N LEU A 30 2.52 -1.89 -10.76
CA LEU A 30 1.10 -2.23 -10.68
C LEU A 30 0.87 -3.74 -10.76
N ALA A 31 1.58 -4.43 -11.67
CA ALA A 31 1.52 -5.87 -11.79
C ALA A 31 2.03 -6.57 -10.52
N TRP A 32 3.13 -6.06 -9.94
CA TRP A 32 3.64 -6.54 -8.67
C TRP A 32 2.61 -6.36 -7.55
N GLY A 33 2.04 -5.16 -7.41
CA GLY A 33 0.97 -4.91 -6.44
C GLY A 33 -0.18 -5.91 -6.59
N PHE A 34 -0.65 -6.14 -7.82
CA PHE A 34 -1.77 -7.05 -8.07
C PHE A 34 -1.46 -8.53 -7.75
N VAL A 35 -0.21 -8.97 -7.94
CA VAL A 35 0.20 -10.35 -7.62
C VAL A 35 0.36 -10.57 -6.13
N TYR A 36 0.85 -9.57 -5.41
CA TYR A 36 1.21 -9.72 -4.00
C TYR A 36 0.10 -9.29 -3.04
N ASP A 37 -0.95 -8.60 -3.50
CA ASP A 37 -2.06 -8.09 -2.66
C ASP A 37 -2.85 -9.20 -1.94
N SER A 38 -2.77 -10.46 -2.39
CA SER A 38 -3.42 -11.62 -1.75
C SER A 38 -2.46 -12.68 -1.19
N THR A 39 -1.16 -12.40 -1.13
CA THR A 39 -0.19 -13.31 -0.48
C THR A 39 -0.31 -13.27 1.04
N ASP A 40 0.25 -14.22 1.78
CA ASP A 40 0.21 -14.15 3.25
C ASP A 40 0.81 -12.84 3.78
N PHE A 41 0.48 -12.50 5.03
CA PHE A 41 1.08 -11.35 5.70
C PHE A 41 2.60 -11.47 5.77
N TRP A 42 3.26 -10.34 5.61
CA TRP A 42 4.67 -10.20 5.89
C TRP A 42 4.90 -10.23 7.41
N TRP A 43 6.15 -10.47 7.80
CA TRP A 43 6.50 -10.63 9.20
C TRP A 43 6.22 -9.37 10.04
N ASP A 44 6.45 -8.20 9.47
CA ASP A 44 6.19 -6.90 10.09
C ASP A 44 4.69 -6.60 10.20
N GLU A 45 3.88 -7.04 9.23
CA GLU A 45 2.41 -6.97 9.29
C GLU A 45 1.88 -7.86 10.43
N ILE A 46 2.34 -9.11 10.53
CA ILE A 46 1.98 -10.02 11.64
C ILE A 46 2.37 -9.40 12.99
N THR A 47 3.60 -8.87 13.09
CA THR A 47 4.10 -8.22 14.30
C THR A 47 3.21 -7.04 14.70
N SER A 48 2.76 -6.25 13.72
CA SER A 48 1.91 -5.08 13.95
C SER A 48 0.51 -5.49 14.41
N LEU A 49 -0.06 -6.52 13.76
CA LEU A 49 -1.36 -7.08 14.11
C LEU A 49 -1.37 -7.67 15.53
N GLU A 50 -0.47 -8.58 15.85
CA GLU A 50 -0.42 -9.25 17.15
C GLU A 50 0.04 -8.33 18.28
N GLY A 51 1.03 -7.47 18.00
CA GLY A 51 1.65 -6.59 18.99
C GLY A 51 0.80 -5.37 19.34
N TYR A 52 -0.07 -4.92 18.43
CA TYR A 52 -0.81 -3.67 18.62
C TYR A 52 -2.27 -3.76 18.17
N ALA A 53 -2.54 -4.04 16.89
CA ALA A 53 -3.88 -3.87 16.33
C ALA A 53 -4.92 -4.78 16.99
N LEU A 54 -4.58 -6.04 17.26
CA LEU A 54 -5.48 -7.00 17.94
C LEU A 54 -5.65 -6.71 19.44
N LEU A 55 -4.66 -6.07 20.08
CA LEU A 55 -4.71 -5.70 21.50
C LEU A 55 -5.64 -4.50 21.77
N GLY A 56 -5.85 -3.65 20.77
CA GLY A 56 -6.85 -2.59 20.76
C GLY A 56 -6.30 -1.17 20.95
N PHE A 57 -7.20 -0.18 20.79
CA PHE A 57 -6.85 1.25 20.70
C PHE A 57 -5.91 1.77 21.76
N ARG A 58 -6.07 1.33 23.01
CA ARG A 58 -5.19 1.77 24.11
C ARG A 58 -3.75 1.29 23.89
N ALA A 59 -3.56 0.00 23.58
CA ALA A 59 -2.24 -0.58 23.34
C ALA A 59 -1.53 0.11 22.17
N ILE A 60 -2.27 0.41 21.09
CA ILE A 60 -1.72 1.07 19.90
C ILE A 60 -1.09 2.43 20.22
N VAL A 61 -1.72 3.23 21.10
CA VAL A 61 -1.25 4.59 21.44
C VAL A 61 -0.38 4.65 22.69
N SER A 62 -0.26 3.56 23.44
CA SER A 62 0.50 3.54 24.70
C SER A 62 1.75 2.67 24.66
N THR A 63 1.86 1.75 23.71
CA THR A 63 2.99 0.82 23.60
C THR A 63 3.97 1.32 22.54
N TYR A 64 5.22 1.58 22.97
CA TYR A 64 6.31 2.10 22.13
C TYR A 64 7.59 1.29 22.36
N ASP A 65 7.46 -0.03 22.33
CA ASP A 65 8.55 -0.99 22.44
C ASP A 65 9.46 -1.01 21.19
N GLN A 66 8.93 -0.63 20.03
CA GLN A 66 9.67 -0.47 18.78
C GLN A 66 9.69 1.00 18.34
N PRO A 67 10.85 1.56 17.93
CA PRO A 67 10.94 2.93 17.43
C PRO A 67 10.18 3.14 16.11
N ASN A 68 9.87 2.05 15.40
CA ASN A 68 9.07 2.05 14.17
C ASN A 68 7.65 1.50 14.41
N ASN A 69 7.02 1.83 15.54
CA ASN A 69 5.59 1.55 15.72
C ASN A 69 4.80 2.43 14.74
N HIS A 70 4.19 1.79 13.75
CA HIS A 70 3.31 2.38 12.77
C HIS A 70 1.93 2.70 13.39
N VAL A 71 1.88 3.64 14.35
CA VAL A 71 0.68 3.94 15.15
C VAL A 71 -0.56 4.23 14.30
N LEU A 72 -0.41 5.06 13.25
CA LEU A 72 -1.51 5.36 12.34
C LEU A 72 -2.05 4.10 11.68
N PHE A 73 -1.14 3.24 11.22
CA PHE A 73 -1.48 2.04 10.50
C PHE A 73 -2.20 1.03 11.40
N ASN A 74 -1.62 0.77 12.58
CA ASN A 74 -2.25 -0.03 13.63
C ASN A 74 -3.66 0.45 14.03
N LEU A 75 -3.93 1.77 13.99
CA LEU A 75 -5.27 2.31 14.22
C LEU A 75 -6.24 1.99 13.07
N VAL A 76 -5.79 2.10 11.82
CA VAL A 76 -6.57 1.73 10.63
C VAL A 76 -6.91 0.24 10.68
N ASP A 77 -5.92 -0.61 10.91
CA ASP A 77 -6.11 -2.05 11.10
C ASP A 77 -7.12 -2.34 12.19
N ARG A 78 -7.03 -1.68 13.35
CA ARG A 78 -8.00 -1.89 14.42
C ARG A 78 -9.43 -1.57 14.01
N VAL A 79 -9.63 -0.52 13.22
CA VAL A 79 -10.95 -0.15 12.70
C VAL A 79 -11.43 -1.22 11.73
N LEU A 80 -10.58 -1.66 10.80
CA LEU A 80 -10.90 -2.69 9.81
C LEU A 80 -11.24 -4.02 10.48
N LEU A 81 -10.42 -4.49 11.41
CA LEU A 81 -10.66 -5.70 12.21
C LEU A 81 -12.02 -5.62 12.93
N ARG A 82 -12.40 -4.44 13.47
CA ARG A 82 -13.72 -4.25 14.09
C ARG A 82 -14.87 -4.32 13.09
N LEU A 83 -14.70 -3.77 11.90
CA LEU A 83 -15.72 -3.78 10.85
C LEU A 83 -15.92 -5.20 10.27
N LEU A 84 -14.82 -5.95 10.13
CA LEU A 84 -14.82 -7.33 9.64
C LEU A 84 -15.20 -8.36 10.71
N GLY A 85 -15.23 -7.96 12.00
CA GLY A 85 -15.55 -8.86 13.11
C GLY A 85 -14.40 -9.79 13.51
N VAL A 86 -13.18 -9.50 13.07
CA VAL A 86 -11.95 -10.26 13.32
C VAL A 86 -11.41 -9.97 14.72
N ARG A 87 -10.99 -11.02 15.43
CA ARG A 87 -10.57 -10.93 16.86
C ARG A 87 -9.23 -11.56 17.18
N ASP A 88 -8.68 -12.33 16.25
CA ASP A 88 -7.42 -13.03 16.40
C ASP A 88 -6.68 -13.06 15.06
N LEU A 89 -5.40 -13.41 15.10
CA LEU A 89 -4.56 -13.44 13.92
C LEU A 89 -5.06 -14.48 12.91
N THR A 90 -5.55 -15.64 13.38
CA THR A 90 -6.03 -16.71 12.49
C THR A 90 -7.16 -16.23 11.60
N ALA A 91 -8.18 -15.56 12.17
CA ALA A 91 -9.25 -14.96 11.39
C ALA A 91 -8.77 -13.78 10.54
N ALA A 92 -7.71 -13.07 10.94
CA ALA A 92 -7.13 -12.00 10.12
C ALA A 92 -6.48 -12.54 8.83
N MET A 93 -5.97 -13.78 8.84
CA MET A 93 -5.38 -14.42 7.66
C MET A 93 -6.39 -14.64 6.53
N ASP A 94 -7.68 -14.64 6.83
CA ASP A 94 -8.74 -14.72 5.82
C ASP A 94 -9.08 -13.35 5.18
N HIS A 95 -8.37 -12.28 5.57
CA HIS A 95 -8.65 -10.90 5.19
C HIS A 95 -7.38 -10.09 4.84
N VAL A 96 -6.35 -10.75 4.30
CA VAL A 96 -5.05 -10.11 4.05
C VAL A 96 -5.18 -8.90 3.13
N GLU A 97 -5.99 -8.99 2.08
CA GLU A 97 -6.23 -7.92 1.12
C GLU A 97 -6.81 -6.64 1.76
N ALA A 98 -7.58 -6.81 2.84
CA ALA A 98 -8.15 -5.67 3.56
C ALA A 98 -7.13 -4.99 4.47
N LEU A 99 -6.16 -5.74 4.98
CA LEU A 99 -5.22 -5.31 6.04
C LEU A 99 -3.80 -5.00 5.51
N ARG A 100 -3.45 -5.39 4.27
CA ARG A 100 -2.15 -5.15 3.61
C ARG A 100 -1.66 -3.70 3.64
N TRP A 101 -2.59 -2.76 3.51
CA TRP A 101 -2.32 -1.32 3.44
C TRP A 101 -2.61 -0.60 4.76
N GLY A 102 -3.01 -1.42 5.73
CA GLY A 102 -3.43 -1.06 7.06
C GLY A 102 -2.32 -0.45 7.84
#